data_AF-A0A4R7CRR1-F1
#
_entry.id   AF-A0A4R7CRR1-F1
#
_cell.length_a   1.000
_cell.length_b   1.000
_cell.length_c   1.000
_cell.angle_alpha   90.00
_cell.angle_beta   90.00
_cell.angle_gamma   90.00
#
_symmetry.space_group_name_H-M   'P 1'
#
loop_
_entity.id
_entity.type
_entity.pdbx_description
1 polymer ?
#
loop_
_entity_poly.entity_id
_entity_poly.type
_entity_poly.pdbx_seq_one_letter_code
_entity_poly.pdbx_strand_id
1 'polypeptide(L)'
;MVFFRLKSEVRNFFAPYIHVTEYKILFPYTLENQIVAQEHWSENGVCIPVSKGIWLVTDSLPLSVTDLFIGHSAGDIMCFCHYYPNWIIPHRPSAFASLGLLPTKEQFTWLRSLFTNAKIHKVFDGAISGRVADCKVATW
;
A
#
# COMPACT_ATOMS: atom_id res chain seq x y z
N MET A 1 -8.68 19.54 -0.71
CA MET A 1 -7.95 18.32 -1.14
C MET A 1 -7.85 17.33 0.01
N VAL A 2 -8.41 16.12 -0.13
CA VAL A 2 -8.28 15.01 0.85
C VAL A 2 -6.84 14.77 1.27
N PHE A 3 -5.90 14.84 0.33
CA PHE A 3 -4.47 14.74 0.62
C PHE A 3 -4.00 15.76 1.67
N PHE A 4 -4.42 17.03 1.58
CA PHE A 4 -4.05 18.08 2.53
C PHE A 4 -4.67 17.91 3.92
N ARG A 5 -5.69 17.06 4.07
CA ARG A 5 -6.25 16.70 5.38
C ARG A 5 -5.41 15.66 6.11
N LEU A 6 -4.45 15.03 5.43
CA LEU A 6 -3.53 14.08 6.05
C LEU A 6 -2.45 14.83 6.86
N LYS A 7 -2.01 14.19 7.95
CA LYS A 7 -0.86 14.65 8.74
C LYS A 7 0.35 14.91 7.83
N SER A 8 1.15 15.91 8.17
CA SER A 8 2.32 16.34 7.38
C SER A 8 3.30 15.21 7.09
N GLU A 9 3.61 14.41 8.10
CA GLU A 9 4.53 13.28 8.03
C GLU A 9 4.04 12.22 7.03
N VAL A 10 2.74 11.95 6.99
CA VAL A 10 2.13 11.01 6.02
C VAL A 10 2.24 11.56 4.61
N ARG A 11 1.92 12.85 4.43
CA ARG A 11 2.06 13.49 3.11
C ARG A 11 3.50 13.42 2.61
N ASN A 12 4.45 13.77 3.46
CA ASN A 12 5.87 13.81 3.10
C ASN A 12 6.40 12.41 2.76
N PHE A 13 6.02 11.40 3.53
CA PHE A 13 6.43 10.01 3.31
C PHE A 13 5.89 9.44 1.98
N PHE A 14 4.60 9.65 1.70
CA PHE A 14 3.97 9.07 0.51
C PHE A 14 4.12 9.91 -0.76
N ALA A 15 4.49 11.19 -0.67
CA ALA A 15 4.60 12.10 -1.83
C ALA A 15 5.42 11.54 -3.00
N PRO A 16 6.56 10.82 -2.80
CA PRO A 16 7.32 10.24 -3.91
C PRO A 16 6.63 9.09 -4.63
N TYR A 17 5.60 8.47 -4.02
CA TYR A 17 4.98 7.22 -4.47
C TYR A 17 3.58 7.41 -5.07
N ILE A 18 3.13 8.65 -5.19
CA ILE A 18 1.80 9.02 -5.66
C ILE A 18 1.88 10.15 -6.68
N HIS A 19 0.84 10.28 -7.48
CA HIS A 19 0.63 11.49 -8.27
C HIS A 19 -0.58 12.25 -7.73
N VAL A 20 -0.39 13.53 -7.45
CA VAL A 20 -1.46 14.41 -7.00
C VAL A 20 -1.91 15.26 -8.18
N THR A 21 -3.20 15.22 -8.48
CA THR A 21 -3.89 16.10 -9.42
C THR A 21 -4.93 16.93 -8.67
N GLU A 22 -5.49 17.98 -9.27
CA GLU A 22 -6.36 18.97 -8.59
C GLU A 22 -7.43 18.36 -7.67
N TYR A 23 -8.01 17.21 -8.03
CA TYR A 23 -9.10 16.58 -7.26
C TYR A 23 -8.85 15.13 -6.84
N LYS A 24 -7.68 14.56 -7.17
CA LYS A 24 -7.44 13.12 -7.01
C LYS A 24 -5.99 12.81 -6.64
N ILE A 25 -5.83 11.80 -5.79
CA ILE A 25 -4.58 11.09 -5.57
C ILE A 25 -4.60 9.86 -6.48
N LEU A 26 -3.52 9.64 -7.22
CA LEU A 26 -3.32 8.49 -8.09
C LEU A 26 -2.20 7.63 -7.51
N PHE A 27 -2.47 6.33 -7.37
CA PHE A 27 -1.50 5.35 -6.89
C PHE A 27 -1.11 4.45 -8.07
N PRO A 28 0.13 4.54 -8.58
CA PRO A 28 0.57 3.75 -9.73
C PRO A 28 0.96 2.33 -9.31
N TYR A 29 0.24 1.32 -9.79
CA TYR A 29 0.56 -0.09 -9.57
C TYR A 29 1.46 -0.60 -10.67
N THR A 30 2.57 -1.23 -10.29
CA THR A 30 3.58 -1.68 -11.23
C THR A 30 3.67 -3.19 -11.32
N LEU A 31 4.05 -3.69 -12.49
CA LEU A 31 4.45 -5.06 -12.74
C LEU A 31 5.69 -5.00 -13.64
N GLU A 32 6.77 -5.67 -13.25
CA GLU A 32 8.04 -5.64 -14.00
C GLU A 32 8.52 -4.21 -14.30
N ASN A 33 8.40 -3.31 -13.32
CA ASN A 33 8.74 -1.88 -13.39
C ASN A 33 7.89 -1.05 -14.38
N GLN A 34 6.80 -1.59 -14.92
CA GLN A 34 5.85 -0.86 -15.75
C GLN A 34 4.57 -0.59 -14.99
N ILE A 35 4.01 0.63 -15.12
CA ILE A 35 2.70 0.96 -14.56
C ILE A 35 1.64 0.23 -15.37
N VAL A 36 0.90 -0.68 -14.73
CA VAL A 36 -0.14 -1.50 -15.36
C VAL A 36 -1.56 -1.13 -14.92
N ALA A 37 -1.69 -0.44 -13.79
CA ALA A 37 -2.96 0.03 -13.26
C ALA A 37 -2.76 1.27 -12.39
N GLN A 38 -3.85 2.02 -12.14
CA GLN A 38 -3.85 3.16 -11.23
C GLN A 38 -5.10 3.10 -10.34
N GLU A 39 -4.89 3.11 -9.03
CA GLU A 39 -5.97 3.33 -8.07
C GLU A 39 -6.16 4.84 -7.90
N HIS A 40 -7.40 5.28 -7.83
CA HIS A 40 -7.73 6.71 -7.71
C HIS A 40 -8.46 6.95 -6.41
N TRP A 41 -8.05 7.96 -5.65
CA TRP A 41 -8.80 8.44 -4.50
C TRP A 41 -9.17 9.91 -4.68
N SER A 42 -10.48 10.18 -4.78
CA SER A 42 -11.03 11.52 -4.97
C SER A 42 -11.74 12.07 -3.72
N GLU A 43 -11.97 13.38 -3.69
CA GLU A 43 -12.68 14.04 -2.59
C GLU A 43 -14.12 13.55 -2.41
N ASN A 44 -14.75 13.08 -3.48
CA ASN A 44 -16.12 12.58 -3.46
C ASN A 44 -16.22 11.14 -2.92
N GLY A 45 -15.11 10.58 -2.42
CA GLY A 45 -15.05 9.21 -1.94
C GLY A 45 -15.05 8.15 -3.05
N VAL A 46 -14.96 8.54 -4.33
CA VAL A 46 -14.81 7.58 -5.43
C VAL A 46 -13.40 6.99 -5.36
N CYS A 47 -13.35 5.70 -5.07
CA CYS A 47 -12.18 4.85 -5.17
C CYS A 47 -12.33 3.93 -6.38
N ILE A 48 -11.47 4.07 -7.39
CA ILE A 48 -11.41 3.09 -8.49
C ILE A 48 -10.40 2.02 -8.08
N PRO A 49 -10.85 0.78 -7.78
CA PRO A 49 -9.94 -0.26 -7.34
C PRO A 49 -9.12 -0.81 -8.50
N VAL A 50 -8.02 -1.45 -8.17
CA VAL A 50 -7.16 -2.17 -9.12
C VAL A 50 -7.14 -3.65 -8.83
N SER A 51 -6.76 -4.45 -9.83
CA SER A 51 -6.69 -5.92 -9.75
C SER A 51 -5.38 -6.49 -10.25
N LYS A 52 -4.41 -5.64 -10.62
CA LYS A 52 -3.12 -6.04 -11.20
C LYS A 52 -2.00 -5.10 -10.75
N GLY A 53 -0.79 -5.66 -10.71
CA GLY A 53 0.41 -4.94 -10.27
C GLY A 53 0.47 -4.78 -8.75
N ILE A 54 1.52 -4.14 -8.27
CA ILE A 54 1.74 -3.85 -6.86
C ILE A 54 2.01 -2.35 -6.73
N TRP A 55 1.36 -1.69 -5.78
CA TRP A 55 1.81 -0.39 -5.32
C TRP A 55 2.69 -0.60 -4.10
N LEU A 56 3.98 -0.26 -4.19
CA LEU A 56 4.97 -0.53 -3.16
C LEU A 56 5.62 0.78 -2.68
N VAL A 57 5.74 0.93 -1.37
CA VAL A 57 6.33 2.08 -0.69
C VAL A 57 7.34 1.61 0.34
N THR A 58 8.57 2.09 0.24
CA THR A 58 9.60 1.94 1.27
C THR A 58 10.70 2.98 1.05
N ASP A 59 11.17 3.59 2.13
CA ASP A 59 12.32 4.51 2.17
C ASP A 59 13.62 3.80 2.59
N SER A 60 13.53 2.49 2.81
CA SER A 60 14.56 1.66 3.41
C SER A 60 15.08 0.62 2.42
N LEU A 61 16.32 0.17 2.60
CA LEU A 61 16.83 -0.96 1.82
C LEU A 61 15.99 -2.21 2.11
N PRO A 62 15.69 -3.06 1.12
CA PRO A 62 14.80 -4.20 1.34
C PRO A 62 15.23 -5.12 2.50
N LEU A 63 16.54 -5.31 2.68
CA LEU A 63 17.09 -6.13 3.77
C LEU A 63 16.97 -5.49 5.17
N SER A 64 16.81 -4.16 5.26
CA SER A 64 16.65 -3.46 6.54
C SER A 64 15.20 -3.32 6.97
N VAL A 65 14.23 -3.61 6.10
CA VAL A 65 12.81 -3.57 6.44
C VAL A 65 12.48 -4.64 7.47
N THR A 66 11.91 -4.22 8.60
CA THR A 66 11.48 -5.11 9.70
C THR A 66 9.99 -5.43 9.65
N ASP A 67 9.20 -4.58 9.03
CA ASP A 67 7.74 -4.70 9.00
C ASP A 67 7.21 -4.41 7.59
N LEU A 68 6.49 -5.38 7.01
CA LEU A 68 5.83 -5.26 5.72
C LEU A 68 4.32 -5.27 5.91
N PHE A 69 3.66 -4.14 5.64
CA PHE A 69 2.21 -4.01 5.67
C PHE A 69 1.64 -4.29 4.28
N ILE A 70 0.68 -5.21 4.20
CA ILE A 70 0.05 -5.63 2.93
C ILE A 70 -1.45 -5.36 3.00
N GLY A 71 -1.98 -4.62 2.04
CA GLY A 71 -3.42 -4.38 1.88
C GLY A 71 -3.90 -4.59 0.45
N HIS A 72 -5.18 -4.31 0.20
CA HIS A 72 -5.76 -4.32 -1.15
C HIS A 72 -5.91 -2.93 -1.78
N SER A 73 -5.76 -1.85 -1.00
CA SER A 73 -5.90 -0.46 -1.42
C SER A 73 -4.75 0.36 -0.85
N ALA A 74 -4.15 1.16 -1.72
CA ALA A 74 -3.13 2.13 -1.36
C ALA A 74 -3.74 3.27 -0.53
N GLY A 75 -4.99 3.66 -0.82
CA GLY A 75 -5.76 4.60 -0.02
C GLY A 75 -5.97 4.12 1.42
N ASP A 76 -6.36 2.86 1.61
CA ASP A 76 -6.54 2.26 2.94
C ASP A 76 -5.23 2.24 3.75
N ILE A 77 -4.12 1.91 3.10
CA ILE A 77 -2.78 1.95 3.72
C ILE A 77 -2.40 3.36 4.14
N MET A 78 -2.65 4.36 3.29
CA MET A 78 -2.36 5.76 3.59
C MET A 78 -3.23 6.24 4.76
N CYS A 79 -4.52 5.85 4.80
CA CYS A 79 -5.41 6.10 5.93
C CYS A 79 -4.92 5.40 7.21
N PHE A 80 -4.46 4.16 7.13
CA PHE A 80 -3.85 3.45 8.26
C PHE A 80 -2.68 4.25 8.85
N CYS A 81 -1.77 4.74 8.00
CA CYS A 81 -0.63 5.56 8.43
C CYS A 81 -1.05 6.92 8.98
N HIS A 82 -2.19 7.47 8.55
CA HIS A 82 -2.77 8.67 9.16
C HIS A 82 -3.12 8.46 10.64
N TYR A 83 -3.73 7.33 10.97
CA TYR A 83 -4.08 6.99 12.35
C TYR A 83 -2.88 6.49 13.16
N TYR A 84 -1.94 5.78 12.52
CA TYR A 84 -0.76 5.18 13.15
C TYR A 84 0.55 5.67 12.51
N PRO A 85 0.88 6.98 12.62
CA PRO A 85 2.04 7.56 11.94
C PRO A 85 3.38 7.00 12.44
N ASN A 86 3.41 6.33 13.60
CA ASN A 86 4.60 5.68 14.15
C ASN A 86 5.20 4.59 13.24
N TRP A 87 4.46 4.10 12.24
CA TRP A 87 4.94 3.13 11.26
C TRP A 87 5.69 3.77 10.08
N ILE A 88 5.59 5.08 9.90
CA ILE A 88 6.31 5.84 8.86
C ILE A 88 7.40 6.74 9.45
N ILE A 89 7.69 6.60 10.74
CA ILE A 89 8.77 7.35 11.41
C ILE A 89 10.12 6.68 11.09
N PRO A 90 11.20 7.45 10.81
CA PRO A 90 12.50 6.92 10.36
C PRO A 90 13.16 5.85 11.24
N HIS A 91 12.72 5.68 12.48
CA HIS A 91 13.27 4.70 13.42
C HIS A 91 12.67 3.30 13.28
N ARG A 92 11.66 3.11 12.41
CA ARG A 92 11.06 1.81 12.11
C ARG A 92 11.04 1.57 10.61
N PRO A 93 12.00 0.80 10.06
CA PRO A 93 12.08 0.55 8.64
C PRO A 93 10.90 -0.33 8.20
N SER A 94 9.87 0.32 7.68
CA SER A 94 8.62 -0.31 7.27
C SER A 94 8.46 -0.21 5.76
N ALA A 95 7.84 -1.23 5.19
CA ALA A 95 7.37 -1.22 3.80
C ALA A 95 5.85 -1.38 3.78
N PHE A 96 5.23 -0.77 2.78
CA PHE A 96 3.79 -0.84 2.57
C PHE A 96 3.53 -1.27 1.14
N ALA A 97 2.69 -2.28 0.97
CA ALA A 97 2.34 -2.83 -0.34
C ALA A 97 0.83 -2.99 -0.46
N SER A 98 0.28 -2.53 -1.58
CA SER A 98 -1.08 -2.88 -1.97
C SER A 98 -1.06 -3.85 -3.15
N LEU A 99 -1.84 -4.92 -3.05
CA LEU A 99 -1.95 -5.99 -4.06
C LEU A 99 -3.16 -5.84 -4.99
N GLY A 100 -4.04 -4.88 -4.71
CA GLY A 100 -5.34 -4.78 -5.39
C GLY A 100 -6.37 -5.80 -4.87
N LEU A 101 -7.57 -5.77 -5.45
CA LEU A 101 -8.71 -6.62 -5.07
C LEU A 101 -8.55 -8.10 -5.42
N LEU A 102 -7.64 -8.43 -6.34
CA LEU A 102 -7.39 -9.81 -6.79
C LEU A 102 -5.92 -10.16 -6.54
N PRO A 103 -5.49 -10.26 -5.26
CA PRO A 103 -4.11 -10.60 -4.96
C PRO A 103 -3.78 -11.99 -5.52
N THR A 104 -2.54 -12.16 -5.98
CA THR A 104 -2.00 -13.44 -6.47
C THR A 104 -0.87 -13.94 -5.57
N LYS A 105 -0.62 -15.25 -5.61
CA LYS A 105 0.46 -15.88 -4.85
C LYS A 105 1.82 -15.37 -5.30
N GLU A 106 1.98 -15.07 -6.58
CA GLU A 106 3.22 -14.59 -7.19
C GLU A 106 3.59 -13.20 -6.65
N GLN A 107 2.63 -12.27 -6.58
CA GLN A 107 2.84 -10.95 -6.00
C GLN A 107 3.31 -11.06 -4.53
N PHE A 108 2.63 -11.90 -3.75
CA PHE A 108 2.96 -12.10 -2.35
C PHE A 108 4.33 -12.77 -2.14
N THR A 109 4.62 -13.80 -2.93
CA THR A 109 5.91 -14.51 -2.87
C THR A 109 7.06 -13.59 -3.27
N TRP A 110 6.86 -12.75 -4.28
CA TRP A 110 7.84 -11.75 -4.68
C TRP A 110 8.12 -10.75 -3.55
N LEU A 111 7.08 -10.24 -2.88
CA LEU A 111 7.26 -9.36 -1.70
C LEU A 111 8.01 -10.05 -0.57
N ARG A 112 7.71 -11.33 -0.29
CA ARG A 112 8.45 -12.13 0.71
C ARG A 112 9.90 -12.35 0.34
N SER A 113 10.22 -12.53 -0.95
CA SER A 113 11.60 -12.63 -1.41
C SER A 113 12.35 -11.31 -1.39
N LEU A 114 11.63 -10.18 -1.54
CA LEU A 114 12.22 -8.85 -1.52
C LEU A 114 12.52 -8.40 -0.07
N PHE A 115 11.57 -8.61 0.84
CA PHE A 115 11.66 -8.20 2.25
C PHE A 115 11.84 -9.41 3.16
N THR A 116 12.95 -10.12 3.01
CA THR A 116 13.21 -11.42 3.64
C THR A 116 13.19 -11.41 5.18
N ASN A 117 13.52 -10.27 5.79
CA ASN A 117 13.58 -10.10 7.24
C ASN A 117 12.29 -9.53 7.84
N ALA A 118 11.32 -9.14 7.00
CA ALA A 118 10.16 -8.39 7.45
C ALA A 118 9.07 -9.28 8.04
N LYS A 119 8.54 -8.88 9.19
CA LYS A 119 7.27 -9.39 9.70
C LYS A 119 6.13 -8.87 8.83
N ILE A 120 5.25 -9.77 8.41
CA ILE A 120 4.10 -9.42 7.56
C ILE A 120 2.91 -9.02 8.42
N HIS A 121 2.32 -7.87 8.13
CA HIS A 121 1.10 -7.35 8.72
C HIS A 121 0.04 -7.19 7.63
N LYS A 122 -1.18 -7.64 7.90
CA LYS A 122 -2.30 -7.56 6.95
C LYS A 122 -3.19 -6.36 7.30
N VAL A 123 -3.45 -5.51 6.31
CA VAL A 123 -4.29 -4.31 6.39
C VAL A 123 -5.41 -4.44 5.36
N PHE A 124 -6.36 -5.34 5.65
CA PHE A 124 -7.56 -5.55 4.85
C PHE A 124 -8.78 -5.00 5.57
N ASP A 125 -9.76 -4.50 4.81
CA ASP A 125 -11.03 -4.06 5.38
C ASP A 125 -11.87 -5.25 5.90
N GLY A 126 -12.93 -4.93 6.65
CA GLY A 126 -13.85 -5.92 7.19
C GLY A 126 -14.87 -6.47 6.18
N ALA A 127 -14.83 -6.03 4.91
CA ALA A 127 -15.76 -6.44 3.88
C ALA A 127 -15.45 -7.85 3.36
N ILE A 128 -16.33 -8.38 2.52
CA ILE A 128 -16.18 -9.74 1.97
C ILE A 128 -14.86 -9.86 1.20
N SER A 129 -14.52 -8.86 0.39
CA SER A 129 -13.25 -8.80 -0.35
C SER A 129 -12.05 -8.85 0.57
N GLY A 130 -12.03 -8.01 1.62
CA GLY A 130 -10.96 -7.98 2.60
C GLY A 130 -10.78 -9.30 3.33
N ARG A 131 -11.88 -9.94 3.78
CA ARG A 131 -11.83 -11.26 4.42
C ARG A 131 -11.32 -12.36 3.49
N VAL A 132 -11.73 -12.35 2.22
CA VAL A 132 -11.25 -13.33 1.22
C VAL A 132 -9.75 -13.13 0.96
N ALA A 133 -9.30 -11.89 0.81
CA ALA A 133 -7.88 -11.57 0.65
C ALA A 133 -7.07 -11.99 1.87
N ASP A 134 -7.59 -11.75 3.08
CA ASP A 134 -6.96 -12.12 4.34
C ASP A 134 -6.72 -13.64 4.45
N CYS A 135 -7.73 -14.44 4.10
CA CYS A 135 -7.63 -15.89 4.04
C CYS A 135 -6.60 -16.36 3.01
N LYS A 136 -6.65 -15.81 1.79
CA LYS A 136 -5.71 -16.17 0.72
C LYS A 136 -4.26 -15.90 1.12
N VAL A 137 -3.97 -14.66 1.54
CA VAL A 137 -2.62 -14.25 1.94
C VAL A 137 -2.12 -15.03 3.16
N ALA A 138 -3.01 -15.40 4.10
CA ALA A 138 -2.63 -16.25 5.23
C ALA A 138 -2.20 -17.67 4.83
N THR A 139 -2.67 -18.18 3.68
CA THR A 139 -2.37 -19.53 3.20
C THR A 139 -1.17 -19.62 2.25
N TRP A 140 -0.53 -18.48 1.94
CA TRP A 140 0.62 -18.40 1.03
C TRP A 140 1.92 -18.16 1.80
#